data_AF-A0A415G8N8-F1
#
_entry.id   AF-A0A415G8N8-F1
#
_cell.length_a   1.000
_cell.length_b   1.000
_cell.length_c   1.000
_cell.angle_alpha   90.00
_cell.angle_beta   90.00
_cell.angle_gamma   90.00
#
_symmetry.space_group_name_H-M   'P 1'
#
loop_
_entity.id
_entity.type
_entity.pdbx_description
1 polymer ?
#
loop_
_entity_poly.entity_id
_entity_poly.type
_entity_poly.pdbx_seq_one_letter_code
_entity_poly.pdbx_strand_id
1 'polypeptide(L)'
;MKKKRLIIAVMLICCVILYIWQTNKIHNTPKMNTAVSTESNTTTQQAETTTQLTTQTSTETTMEPDTEEYFEEDTEEEAQLKKTIAELMKEESNTTSQGEKAVQCYIQFLKDNPESKYDIADIDGDGTPEFFTLSEGWDAAMYRYNAKKDKVKKLYSYKLGKASVMYYSKEKHQVVFVTGDTGGGEFDTYEYTDGELKKIESLVWHNGKFEEEGYILDGEKISMEEGDNYIENIREEYQSLRGEM
;
A
#
# COMPACT_ATOMS: atom_id res chain seq x y z
N MET A 1 35.65 -16.53 36.14
CA MET A 1 34.48 -15.66 35.81
C MET A 1 33.89 -15.88 34.41
N LYS A 2 34.67 -16.27 33.39
CA LYS A 2 34.17 -16.46 32.01
C LYS A 2 33.17 -17.61 31.81
N LYS A 3 33.37 -18.76 32.48
CA LYS A 3 32.46 -19.93 32.38
C LYS A 3 31.04 -19.68 32.92
N LYS A 4 30.90 -18.91 34.02
CA LYS A 4 29.59 -18.57 34.60
C LYS A 4 28.77 -17.64 33.69
N ARG A 5 29.42 -16.70 33.00
CA ARG A 5 28.77 -15.80 32.03
C ARG A 5 28.32 -16.54 30.76
N LEU A 6 29.08 -17.55 30.32
CA LEU A 6 28.70 -18.39 29.18
C LEU A 6 27.45 -19.22 29.48
N ILE A 7 27.35 -19.80 30.68
CA ILE A 7 26.17 -20.59 31.09
C ILE A 7 24.91 -19.73 31.15
N ILE A 8 25.02 -18.50 31.68
CA ILE A 8 23.90 -17.55 31.74
C ILE A 8 23.46 -17.13 30.32
N ALA A 9 24.41 -16.85 29.42
CA ALA A 9 24.09 -16.51 28.04
C ALA A 9 23.39 -17.65 27.29
N VAL A 10 23.85 -18.89 27.48
CA VAL A 10 23.21 -20.08 26.87
C VAL A 10 21.81 -20.31 27.44
N MET A 11 21.60 -20.12 28.75
CA MET A 11 20.25 -20.23 29.32
C MET A 11 19.29 -19.19 28.76
N LEU A 12 19.71 -17.93 28.61
CA LEU A 12 18.86 -16.88 28.04
C LEU A 12 18.46 -17.18 26.59
N ILE A 13 19.41 -17.66 25.77
CA ILE A 13 19.13 -18.07 24.38
C ILE A 13 18.14 -19.25 24.34
N CYS A 14 18.32 -20.26 25.19
CA CYS A 14 17.37 -21.38 25.27
C CYS A 14 15.97 -20.95 25.71
N CYS A 15 15.85 -20.00 26.65
CA CYS A 15 14.55 -19.45 27.07
C CYS A 15 13.83 -18.72 25.92
N VAL A 16 14.56 -17.94 25.11
CA VAL A 16 13.99 -17.23 23.95
C VAL A 16 13.51 -18.22 22.88
N ILE A 17 14.30 -19.26 22.58
CA ILE A 17 13.90 -20.29 21.60
C ILE A 17 12.64 -21.04 22.05
N LEU A 18 12.54 -21.38 23.35
CA LEU A 18 11.35 -22.03 23.89
C LEU A 18 10.12 -21.11 23.87
N TYR A 19 10.30 -19.80 24.10
CA TYR A 19 9.21 -18.81 24.00
C TYR A 19 8.68 -18.69 22.57
N ILE A 20 9.55 -18.61 21.56
CA ILE A 20 9.17 -18.57 20.13
C ILE A 20 8.48 -19.87 19.71
N TRP A 21 8.91 -21.02 20.23
CA TRP A 21 8.27 -22.30 19.93
C TRP A 21 6.86 -22.40 20.53
N GLN A 22 6.65 -21.84 21.73
CA GLN A 22 5.35 -21.81 22.38
C GLN A 22 4.35 -20.91 21.66
N THR A 23 4.77 -19.74 21.17
CA THR A 23 3.89 -18.85 20.39
C THR A 23 3.51 -19.46 19.03
N ASN A 24 4.45 -20.10 18.33
CA ASN A 24 4.17 -20.81 17.07
C ASN A 24 3.22 -22.01 17.23
N LYS A 25 3.22 -22.68 18.40
CA LYS A 25 2.29 -23.78 18.69
C LYS A 25 0.84 -23.30 18.88
N ILE A 26 0.65 -22.09 19.40
CA ILE A 26 -0.69 -21.50 19.62
C ILE A 26 -1.33 -21.03 18.30
N HIS A 27 -0.52 -20.60 17.32
CA HIS A 27 -1.04 -20.14 16.02
C HIS A 27 -1.36 -21.27 15.02
N ASN A 28 -0.94 -22.51 15.27
CA ASN A 28 -1.09 -23.65 14.35
C ASN A 28 -2.12 -24.71 14.78
N THR A 29 -3.04 -24.42 15.70
CA THR A 29 -4.19 -25.30 15.92
C THR A 29 -5.22 -25.11 14.78
N PRO A 30 -5.53 -26.16 13.99
CA PRO A 30 -6.57 -26.06 12.97
C PRO A 30 -7.93 -25.90 13.63
N LYS A 31 -8.66 -24.85 13.25
CA LYS A 31 -10.06 -24.66 13.63
C LYS A 31 -10.87 -25.83 13.06
N MET A 32 -11.64 -26.50 13.92
CA MET A 32 -12.58 -27.56 13.55
C MET A 32 -13.55 -27.06 12.46
N ASN A 33 -13.59 -27.74 11.32
CA ASN A 33 -14.65 -27.57 10.33
C ASN A 33 -15.87 -28.38 10.77
N THR A 34 -16.95 -27.68 11.12
CA THR A 34 -18.28 -28.29 11.27
C THR A 34 -18.86 -28.53 9.88
N ALA A 35 -19.03 -29.80 9.52
CA ALA A 35 -19.69 -30.25 8.32
C ALA A 35 -21.21 -29.99 8.40
N VAL A 36 -21.80 -29.47 7.33
CA VAL A 36 -23.21 -29.68 6.99
C VAL A 36 -23.27 -30.03 5.51
N SER A 37 -23.56 -31.30 5.24
CA SER A 37 -23.95 -31.80 3.93
C SER A 37 -25.44 -31.54 3.70
N THR A 38 -25.80 -31.15 2.48
CA THR A 38 -27.05 -31.62 1.87
C THR A 38 -26.79 -31.89 0.39
N GLU A 39 -26.80 -33.18 0.04
CA GLU A 39 -26.79 -33.68 -1.34
C GLU A 39 -28.16 -33.52 -1.99
N SER A 40 -28.16 -33.43 -3.33
CA SER A 40 -29.12 -34.02 -4.31
C SER A 40 -29.38 -33.03 -5.46
N ASN A 41 -29.48 -33.37 -6.75
CA ASN A 41 -29.09 -34.52 -7.57
C ASN A 41 -29.46 -34.13 -9.03
N THR A 42 -28.65 -34.51 -10.03
CA THR A 42 -29.01 -34.92 -11.43
C THR A 42 -29.85 -33.95 -12.31
N THR A 43 -29.67 -33.74 -13.62
CA THR A 43 -29.28 -34.58 -14.77
C THR A 43 -28.98 -33.69 -16.00
N THR A 44 -28.00 -34.16 -16.78
CA THR A 44 -27.63 -33.95 -18.20
C THR A 44 -28.70 -33.42 -19.16
N GLN A 45 -28.31 -32.48 -20.06
CA GLN A 45 -28.54 -32.67 -21.50
C GLN A 45 -27.60 -31.83 -22.39
N GLN A 46 -27.05 -32.58 -23.34
CA GLN A 46 -26.22 -32.24 -24.48
C GLN A 46 -27.06 -31.56 -25.56
N ALA A 47 -26.51 -30.56 -26.25
CA ALA A 47 -26.98 -30.15 -27.56
C ALA A 47 -25.77 -29.69 -28.39
N GLU A 48 -25.31 -30.61 -29.23
CA GLU A 48 -24.45 -30.35 -30.37
C GLU A 48 -25.27 -29.64 -31.46
N THR A 49 -24.72 -28.57 -32.04
CA THR A 49 -25.19 -28.09 -33.34
C THR A 49 -23.99 -27.86 -34.26
N THR A 50 -23.83 -28.81 -35.17
CA THR A 50 -22.99 -28.76 -36.36
C THR A 50 -23.59 -27.84 -37.41
N THR A 51 -22.82 -26.89 -37.96
CA THR A 51 -23.05 -26.37 -39.32
C THR A 51 -21.72 -26.04 -40.03
N GLN A 52 -21.36 -26.98 -40.90
CA GLN A 52 -20.74 -26.90 -42.23
C GLN A 52 -19.63 -25.88 -42.58
N LEU A 53 -18.55 -26.52 -43.04
CA LEU A 53 -17.44 -26.07 -43.88
C LEU A 53 -17.93 -25.43 -45.20
N THR A 54 -17.39 -24.27 -45.58
CA THR A 54 -17.23 -23.88 -46.99
C THR A 54 -15.81 -23.41 -47.23
N THR A 55 -15.08 -24.18 -48.02
CA THR A 55 -13.73 -23.90 -48.49
C THR A 55 -13.79 -22.89 -49.63
N GLN A 56 -13.05 -21.79 -49.55
CA GLN A 56 -12.64 -21.03 -50.74
C GLN A 56 -11.15 -20.69 -50.64
N THR A 57 -10.41 -21.32 -51.56
CA THR A 57 -9.02 -21.05 -51.91
C THR A 57 -8.93 -19.73 -52.67
N SER A 58 -8.04 -18.83 -52.27
CA SER A 58 -7.50 -17.78 -53.15
C SER A 58 -6.09 -17.39 -52.70
N THR A 59 -5.13 -17.86 -53.51
CA THR A 59 -3.86 -17.24 -53.92
C THR A 59 -3.10 -16.34 -52.95
N GLU A 60 -1.88 -16.80 -52.64
CA GLU A 60 -0.72 -16.02 -52.18
C GLU A 60 -0.57 -14.68 -52.92
N THR A 61 -0.45 -13.62 -52.13
CA THR A 61 0.46 -12.51 -52.42
C THR A 61 1.23 -12.24 -51.14
N THR A 62 2.50 -12.65 -51.10
CA THR A 62 3.46 -12.26 -50.07
C THR A 62 3.66 -10.75 -50.15
N MET A 63 3.11 -10.03 -49.16
CA MET A 63 3.48 -8.65 -48.87
C MET A 63 4.27 -8.70 -47.58
N GLU A 64 5.53 -8.25 -47.62
CA GLU A 64 6.29 -7.97 -46.40
C GLU A 64 5.50 -6.96 -45.57
N PRO A 65 5.31 -7.15 -44.25
CA PRO A 65 4.81 -6.09 -43.42
C PRO A 65 5.94 -5.07 -43.28
N ASP A 66 5.83 -3.94 -43.97
CA ASP A 66 6.52 -2.71 -43.59
C ASP A 66 6.06 -2.41 -42.15
N THR A 67 6.89 -2.79 -41.18
CA THR A 67 6.80 -2.30 -39.81
C THR A 67 7.17 -0.82 -39.83
N GLU A 68 6.21 0.02 -40.22
CA GLU A 68 6.23 1.42 -39.81
C GLU A 68 6.14 1.43 -38.28
N GLU A 69 7.27 1.74 -37.65
CA GLU A 69 7.39 1.99 -36.22
C GLU A 69 6.56 3.25 -35.91
N TYR A 70 5.28 3.05 -35.61
CA TYR A 70 4.41 4.09 -35.09
C TYR A 70 4.99 4.54 -33.75
N PHE A 71 5.75 5.63 -33.75
CA PHE A 71 6.10 6.34 -32.54
C PHE A 71 4.80 6.94 -32.01
N GLU A 72 4.21 6.32 -30.97
CA GLU A 72 3.16 6.98 -30.20
C GLU A 72 3.79 8.23 -29.57
N GLU A 73 3.38 9.39 -30.06
CA GLU A 73 3.77 10.67 -29.47
C GLU A 73 3.08 10.74 -28.10
N ASP A 74 3.88 10.91 -27.04
CA ASP A 74 3.35 11.04 -25.67
C ASP A 74 2.25 12.11 -25.66
N THR A 75 1.11 11.80 -25.07
CA THR A 75 0.06 12.82 -24.88
C THR A 75 0.57 13.92 -23.94
N GLU A 76 -0.06 15.10 -24.00
CA GLU A 76 0.30 16.21 -23.10
C GLU A 76 0.18 15.81 -21.61
N GLU A 77 -0.82 15.00 -21.27
CA GLU A 77 -1.01 14.44 -19.92
C GLU A 77 0.13 13.49 -19.53
N GLU A 78 0.58 12.63 -20.45
CA GLU A 78 1.71 11.73 -20.18
C GLU A 78 3.02 12.49 -19.99
N ALA A 79 3.25 13.56 -20.77
CA ALA A 79 4.42 14.41 -20.61
C ALA A 79 4.43 15.14 -19.26
N GLN A 80 3.26 15.62 -18.81
CA GLN A 80 3.09 16.24 -17.51
C GLN A 80 3.33 15.23 -16.38
N LEU A 81 2.73 14.03 -16.45
CA LEU A 81 2.95 12.97 -15.48
C LEU A 81 4.44 12.61 -15.35
N LYS A 82 5.13 12.39 -16.48
CA LYS A 82 6.57 12.08 -16.49
C LYS A 82 7.38 13.20 -15.84
N LYS A 83 7.05 14.46 -16.12
CA LYS A 83 7.73 15.62 -15.53
C LYS A 83 7.52 15.68 -14.03
N THR A 84 6.28 15.55 -13.55
CA THR A 84 5.95 15.57 -12.12
C THR A 84 6.68 14.45 -11.38
N ILE A 85 6.63 13.23 -11.90
CA ILE A 85 7.32 12.09 -11.29
C ILE A 85 8.85 12.30 -11.28
N ALA A 86 9.44 12.87 -12.34
CA ALA A 86 10.87 13.18 -12.38
C ALA A 86 11.28 14.23 -11.33
N GLU A 87 10.43 15.22 -11.06
CA GLU A 87 10.66 16.22 -10.01
C GLU A 87 10.62 15.57 -8.62
N LEU A 88 9.60 14.73 -8.34
CA LEU A 88 9.52 13.97 -7.10
C LEU A 88 10.74 13.05 -6.92
N MET A 89 11.19 12.41 -8.00
CA MET A 89 12.36 11.52 -7.97
C MET A 89 13.70 12.22 -7.80
N LYS A 90 13.82 13.47 -8.24
CA LYS A 90 15.06 14.24 -8.05
C LYS A 90 15.37 14.46 -6.57
N GLU A 91 14.34 14.47 -5.72
CA GLU A 91 14.51 14.58 -4.27
C GLU A 91 14.97 13.27 -3.63
N GLU A 92 14.73 12.14 -4.28
CA GLU A 92 15.21 10.81 -3.89
C GLU A 92 16.63 10.58 -4.42
N SER A 93 17.58 11.39 -3.96
CA SER A 93 18.98 11.44 -4.43
C SER A 93 19.79 10.14 -4.32
N ASN A 94 19.24 9.10 -3.68
CA ASN A 94 19.91 7.82 -3.42
C ASN A 94 19.19 6.61 -4.05
N THR A 95 18.26 6.82 -5.00
CA THR A 95 17.56 5.68 -5.60
C THR A 95 18.51 4.66 -6.22
N THR A 96 18.26 3.40 -5.95
CA THR A 96 18.97 2.28 -6.58
C THR A 96 18.41 2.01 -7.97
N SER A 97 19.08 1.16 -8.76
CA SER A 97 18.51 0.66 -10.02
C SER A 97 17.16 -0.07 -9.84
N GLN A 98 16.90 -0.59 -8.63
CA GLN A 98 15.60 -1.16 -8.29
C GLN A 98 14.56 -0.05 -8.05
N GLY A 99 14.97 1.03 -7.38
CA GLY A 99 14.14 2.21 -7.21
C GLY A 99 13.73 2.85 -8.53
N GLU A 100 14.65 2.96 -9.50
CA GLU A 100 14.30 3.43 -10.85
C GLU A 100 13.22 2.56 -11.51
N LYS A 101 13.30 1.22 -11.38
CA LYS A 101 12.27 0.31 -11.87
C LYS A 101 10.94 0.48 -11.14
N ALA A 102 10.99 0.69 -9.82
CA ALA A 102 9.80 0.95 -9.03
C ALA A 102 9.02 2.15 -9.58
N VAL A 103 9.72 3.25 -9.88
CA VAL A 103 9.13 4.46 -10.45
C VAL A 103 8.50 4.21 -11.81
N GLN A 104 9.17 3.48 -12.70
CA GLN A 104 8.60 3.13 -14.00
C GLN A 104 7.32 2.30 -13.84
N CYS A 105 7.27 1.37 -12.87
CA CYS A 105 6.04 0.65 -12.54
C CYS A 105 4.94 1.57 -11.98
N TYR A 106 5.28 2.60 -11.20
CA TYR A 106 4.31 3.56 -10.68
C TYR A 106 3.75 4.47 -11.79
N ILE A 107 4.59 4.92 -12.72
CA ILE A 107 4.15 5.66 -13.91
C ILE A 107 3.15 4.82 -14.70
N GLN A 108 3.48 3.55 -14.99
CA GLN A 108 2.56 2.67 -15.70
C GLN A 108 1.28 2.41 -14.93
N PHE A 109 1.37 2.26 -13.60
CA PHE A 109 0.19 2.10 -12.74
C PHE A 109 -0.76 3.29 -12.85
N LEU A 110 -0.25 4.52 -12.84
CA LEU A 110 -1.04 5.74 -12.97
C LEU A 110 -1.65 5.91 -14.37
N LYS A 111 -0.97 5.45 -15.43
CA LYS A 111 -1.55 5.37 -16.78
C LYS A 111 -2.76 4.44 -16.82
N ASP A 112 -2.63 3.27 -16.20
CA ASP A 112 -3.69 2.26 -16.19
C ASP A 112 -4.82 2.60 -15.21
N ASN A 113 -4.51 3.35 -14.14
CA ASN A 113 -5.41 3.69 -13.03
C ASN A 113 -5.17 5.16 -12.64
N PRO A 114 -5.82 6.12 -13.31
CA PRO A 114 -5.60 7.53 -13.03
C PRO A 114 -6.02 7.90 -11.60
N GLU A 115 -5.10 8.48 -10.83
CA GLU A 115 -5.33 8.99 -9.47
C GLU A 115 -5.01 10.48 -9.40
N SER A 116 -5.92 11.28 -8.87
CA SER A 116 -5.78 12.74 -8.85
C SER A 116 -4.76 13.27 -7.85
N LYS A 117 -4.40 12.48 -6.82
CA LYS A 117 -3.39 12.83 -5.82
C LYS A 117 -2.45 11.67 -5.52
N TYR A 118 -1.15 11.92 -5.60
CA TYR A 118 -0.12 10.91 -5.38
C TYR A 118 1.21 11.49 -4.91
N ASP A 119 2.09 10.64 -4.40
CA ASP A 119 3.48 11.01 -4.08
C ASP A 119 4.40 9.79 -4.14
N ILE A 120 5.70 10.02 -4.22
CA ILE A 120 6.75 8.99 -4.16
C ILE A 120 7.80 9.44 -3.15
N ALA A 121 8.15 8.56 -2.22
CA ALA A 121 9.18 8.83 -1.23
C ALA A 121 9.83 7.52 -0.75
N ASP A 122 11.15 7.54 -0.55
CA ASP A 122 11.89 6.45 0.10
C ASP A 122 11.79 6.61 1.62
N ILE A 123 10.75 6.01 2.21
CA ILE A 123 10.44 6.20 3.62
C ILE A 123 11.42 5.46 4.50
N ASP A 124 11.76 4.20 4.18
CA ASP A 124 12.69 3.39 4.99
C ASP A 124 14.16 3.53 4.56
N GLY A 125 14.44 4.28 3.49
CA GLY A 125 15.79 4.65 3.08
C GLY A 125 16.56 3.51 2.40
N ASP A 126 15.87 2.51 1.88
CA ASP A 126 16.47 1.33 1.25
C ASP A 126 16.73 1.51 -0.25
N GLY A 127 16.42 2.68 -0.78
CA GLY A 127 16.63 3.07 -2.17
C GLY A 127 15.60 2.48 -3.14
N THR A 128 14.50 1.92 -2.65
CA THR A 128 13.30 1.57 -3.42
C THR A 128 12.10 2.33 -2.85
N PRO A 129 11.69 3.45 -3.47
CA PRO A 129 10.71 4.32 -2.86
C PRO A 129 9.31 3.71 -2.85
N GLU A 130 8.51 4.14 -1.88
CA GLU A 130 7.10 3.86 -1.76
C GLU A 130 6.29 4.80 -2.64
N PHE A 131 5.11 4.33 -3.03
CA PHE A 131 4.16 5.10 -3.81
C PHE A 131 2.87 5.28 -3.03
N PHE A 132 2.38 6.51 -2.97
CA PHE A 132 1.19 6.89 -2.24
C PHE A 132 0.13 7.38 -3.21
N THR A 133 -1.12 6.97 -3.02
CA THR A 133 -2.26 7.52 -3.74
C THR A 133 -3.36 7.93 -2.78
N LEU A 134 -4.07 8.99 -3.16
CA LEU A 134 -5.24 9.46 -2.46
C LEU A 134 -6.37 9.65 -3.48
N SER A 135 -7.42 8.86 -3.31
CA SER A 135 -8.65 8.98 -4.09
C SER A 135 -9.72 9.59 -3.21
N GLU A 136 -10.07 10.86 -3.46
CA GLU A 136 -10.99 11.61 -2.61
C GLU A 136 -12.34 10.89 -2.43
N GLY A 137 -12.75 10.67 -1.18
CA GLY A 137 -13.99 9.96 -0.83
C GLY A 137 -13.90 8.42 -0.89
N TRP A 138 -12.76 7.87 -1.31
CA TRP A 138 -12.53 6.43 -1.38
C TRP A 138 -11.45 6.03 -0.39
N ASP A 139 -10.24 5.82 -0.88
CA ASP A 139 -9.16 5.22 -0.13
C ASP A 139 -7.87 6.05 -0.27
N ALA A 140 -7.11 6.12 0.82
CA ALA A 140 -5.68 6.42 0.76
C ALA A 140 -4.92 5.10 0.76
N ALA A 141 -3.93 4.96 -0.10
CA ALA A 141 -3.21 3.71 -0.26
C ALA A 141 -1.70 3.93 -0.37
N MET A 142 -0.97 2.97 0.19
CA MET A 142 0.48 2.88 0.12
C MET A 142 0.85 1.61 -0.63
N TYR A 143 1.77 1.75 -1.58
CA TYR A 143 2.22 0.70 -2.46
C TYR A 143 3.74 0.60 -2.42
N ARG A 144 4.23 -0.57 -2.80
CA ARG A 144 5.64 -0.85 -2.99
C ARG A 144 5.88 -1.71 -4.20
N TYR A 145 7.01 -1.50 -4.86
CA TYR A 145 7.44 -2.32 -5.97
C TYR A 145 7.79 -3.75 -5.53
N ASN A 146 7.24 -4.73 -6.25
CA ASN A 146 7.57 -6.13 -6.09
C ASN A 146 8.54 -6.58 -7.19
N ALA A 147 9.84 -6.55 -6.87
CA ALA A 147 10.91 -6.91 -7.80
C ALA A 147 10.79 -8.32 -8.39
N LYS A 148 10.14 -9.28 -7.69
CA LYS A 148 9.96 -10.65 -8.20
C LYS A 148 8.88 -10.74 -9.28
N LYS A 149 7.87 -9.87 -9.21
CA LYS A 149 6.73 -9.86 -10.13
C LYS A 149 6.80 -8.74 -11.15
N ASP A 150 7.74 -7.81 -10.97
CA ASP A 150 7.88 -6.58 -11.75
C ASP A 150 6.57 -5.77 -11.79
N LYS A 151 5.95 -5.62 -10.62
CA LYS A 151 4.62 -5.00 -10.46
C LYS A 151 4.51 -4.24 -9.15
N VAL A 152 3.61 -3.27 -9.14
CA VAL A 152 3.19 -2.57 -7.92
C VAL A 152 2.40 -3.53 -7.01
N LYS A 153 2.72 -3.52 -5.71
CA LYS A 153 2.00 -4.26 -4.66
C LYS A 153 1.41 -3.26 -3.67
N LYS A 154 0.10 -3.28 -3.48
CA LYS A 154 -0.56 -2.56 -2.38
C LYS A 154 -0.08 -3.13 -1.04
N LEU A 155 0.52 -2.30 -0.19
CA LEU A 155 0.91 -2.66 1.16
C LEU A 155 -0.26 -2.49 2.12
N TYR A 156 -0.91 -1.34 2.02
CA TYR A 156 -1.99 -0.97 2.92
C TYR A 156 -2.91 0.05 2.28
N SER A 157 -4.15 0.10 2.75
CA SER A 157 -5.12 1.11 2.36
C SER A 157 -6.11 1.39 3.47
N TYR A 158 -6.55 2.63 3.58
CA TYR A 158 -7.53 3.08 4.56
C TYR A 158 -8.64 3.86 3.87
N LYS A 159 -9.87 3.72 4.36
CA LYS A 159 -11.01 4.50 3.86
C LYS A 159 -10.94 5.92 4.40
N LEU A 160 -10.80 6.90 3.54
CA LEU A 160 -10.68 8.32 3.95
C LEU A 160 -11.95 8.85 4.61
N GLY A 161 -13.12 8.39 4.14
CA GLY A 161 -14.39 9.01 4.47
C GLY A 161 -14.44 10.46 3.97
N LYS A 162 -14.48 11.42 4.89
CA LYS A 162 -14.44 12.85 4.62
C LYS A 162 -13.04 13.47 4.71
N ALA A 163 -12.01 12.68 5.05
CA ALA A 163 -10.64 13.15 4.99
C ALA A 163 -10.18 13.32 3.52
N SER A 164 -9.19 14.18 3.32
CA SER A 164 -8.59 14.47 2.00
C SER A 164 -7.06 14.53 2.05
N VAL A 165 -6.46 14.01 3.12
CA VAL A 165 -5.02 14.09 3.39
C VAL A 165 -4.47 12.77 3.91
N MET A 166 -3.18 12.58 3.67
CA MET A 166 -2.30 11.57 4.26
C MET A 166 -0.93 12.24 4.45
N TYR A 167 -0.17 11.79 5.44
CA TYR A 167 1.14 12.33 5.75
C TYR A 167 2.21 11.25 5.80
N TYR A 168 3.46 11.62 5.54
CA TYR A 168 4.63 10.78 5.76
C TYR A 168 5.84 11.59 6.23
N SER A 169 6.78 10.93 6.91
CA SER A 169 8.06 11.51 7.30
C SER A 169 9.18 10.52 7.02
N LYS A 170 10.12 10.93 6.17
CA LYS A 170 11.35 10.18 5.88
C LYS A 170 12.29 10.15 7.07
N GLU A 171 12.37 11.26 7.81
CA GLU A 171 13.24 11.36 9.00
C GLU A 171 12.79 10.41 10.11
N LYS A 172 11.48 10.27 10.28
CA LYS A 172 10.90 9.42 11.33
C LYS A 172 10.61 7.99 10.87
N HIS A 173 10.73 7.70 9.57
CA HIS A 173 10.29 6.44 8.97
C HIS A 173 8.82 6.13 9.28
N GLN A 174 7.93 7.12 9.07
CA GLN A 174 6.53 7.03 9.50
C GLN A 174 5.54 7.48 8.42
N VAL A 175 4.34 6.90 8.48
CA VAL A 175 3.18 7.25 7.64
C VAL A 175 1.97 7.45 8.54
N VAL A 176 1.21 8.51 8.31
CA VAL A 176 -0.04 8.80 9.04
C VAL A 176 -1.22 8.71 8.08
N PHE A 177 -2.12 7.77 8.36
CA PHE A 177 -3.39 7.63 7.67
C PHE A 177 -4.44 8.44 8.42
N VAL A 178 -5.18 9.29 7.70
CA VAL A 178 -6.20 10.14 8.29
C VAL A 178 -7.57 9.71 7.79
N THR A 179 -8.52 9.60 8.71
CA THR A 179 -9.94 9.45 8.38
C THR A 179 -10.77 10.54 8.98
N GLY A 180 -11.89 10.80 8.34
CA GLY A 180 -12.87 11.75 8.83
C GLY A 180 -14.27 11.26 8.57
N ASP A 181 -15.17 11.61 9.47
CA ASP A 181 -16.60 11.49 9.24
C ASP A 181 -17.32 12.77 9.69
N THR A 182 -18.59 12.66 10.06
CA THR A 182 -19.37 13.83 10.47
C THR A 182 -19.23 14.15 11.97
N GLY A 183 -18.76 13.20 12.76
CA GLY A 183 -18.56 13.29 14.20
C GLY A 183 -17.11 13.50 14.63
N GLY A 184 -16.15 13.33 13.73
CA GLY A 184 -14.75 13.40 14.11
C GLY A 184 -13.77 12.92 13.03
N GLY A 185 -12.59 12.54 13.48
CA GLY A 185 -11.55 11.93 12.65
C GLY A 185 -10.55 11.11 13.46
N GLU A 186 -9.78 10.28 12.77
CA GLU A 186 -8.74 9.41 13.35
C GLU A 186 -7.44 9.62 12.58
N PHE A 187 -6.33 9.74 13.31
CA PHE A 187 -4.97 9.82 12.81
C PHE A 187 -4.23 8.59 13.30
N ASP A 188 -3.98 7.65 12.39
CA ASP A 188 -3.24 6.44 12.69
C ASP A 188 -1.81 6.57 12.20
N THR A 189 -0.87 6.60 13.14
CA THR A 189 0.57 6.67 12.86
C THR A 189 1.15 5.27 12.80
N TYR A 190 1.87 5.00 11.72
CA TYR A 190 2.58 3.74 11.48
C TYR A 190 4.08 4.02 11.37
N GLU A 191 4.87 3.20 12.04
CA GLU A 191 6.29 3.03 11.73
C GLU A 191 6.41 2.14 10.48
N TYR A 192 7.31 2.52 9.58
CA TYR A 192 7.58 1.82 8.33
C TYR A 192 9.05 1.50 8.18
N THR A 193 9.40 0.22 8.29
CA THR A 193 10.78 -0.26 8.18
C THR A 193 10.80 -1.62 7.51
N ASP A 194 11.84 -1.89 6.72
CA ASP A 194 12.03 -3.17 6.01
C ASP A 194 10.81 -3.60 5.18
N GLY A 195 10.10 -2.64 4.58
CA GLY A 195 8.90 -2.90 3.79
C GLY A 195 7.64 -3.24 4.59
N GLU A 196 7.65 -3.16 5.92
CA GLU A 196 6.53 -3.51 6.81
C GLU A 196 5.99 -2.30 7.58
N LEU A 197 4.65 -2.22 7.66
CA LEU A 197 3.94 -1.21 8.45
C LEU A 197 3.56 -1.76 9.82
N LYS A 198 3.80 -0.98 10.87
CA LYS A 198 3.38 -1.28 12.23
C LYS A 198 2.71 -0.05 12.84
N LYS A 199 1.43 -0.18 13.21
CA LYS A 199 0.71 0.89 13.92
C LYS A 199 1.38 1.12 15.27
N ILE A 200 1.76 2.36 15.55
CA ILE A 200 2.43 2.74 16.80
C ILE A 200 1.57 3.64 17.68
N GLU A 201 0.61 4.37 17.09
CA GLU A 201 -0.19 5.35 17.81
C GLU A 201 -1.49 5.64 17.03
N SER A 202 -2.55 6.01 17.75
CA SER A 202 -3.84 6.41 17.19
C SER A 202 -4.41 7.59 17.98
N LEU A 203 -4.62 8.71 17.30
CA LEU A 203 -5.37 9.85 17.85
C LEU A 203 -6.77 9.89 17.23
N VAL A 204 -7.80 9.82 18.06
CA VAL A 204 -9.19 10.05 17.65
C VAL A 204 -9.64 11.41 18.18
N TRP A 205 -10.25 12.21 17.31
CA TRP A 205 -10.88 13.49 17.65
C TRP A 205 -12.39 13.40 17.45
N HIS A 206 -13.15 13.90 18.42
CA HIS A 206 -14.60 14.02 18.36
C HIS A 206 -15.02 15.49 18.45
N ASN A 207 -15.96 15.89 17.60
CA ASN A 207 -16.45 17.27 17.49
C ASN A 207 -17.69 17.59 18.33
N GLY A 208 -18.10 16.69 19.23
CA GLY A 208 -19.28 16.89 20.08
C GLY A 208 -20.63 16.50 19.44
N LYS A 209 -20.67 16.12 18.16
CA LYS A 209 -21.94 15.87 17.45
C LYS A 209 -22.64 14.58 17.90
N PHE A 210 -21.89 13.52 18.10
CA PHE A 210 -22.40 12.19 18.48
C PHE A 210 -21.80 11.69 19.78
N GLU A 211 -20.55 12.06 20.05
CA GLU A 211 -19.79 11.68 21.23
C GLU A 211 -19.29 12.96 21.93
N GLU A 212 -18.80 12.85 23.17
CA GLU A 212 -18.25 14.00 23.90
C GLU A 212 -17.10 14.62 23.10
N GLU A 213 -17.11 15.94 22.97
CA GLU A 213 -16.03 16.67 22.31
C GLU A 213 -14.70 16.42 23.03
N GLY A 214 -13.66 16.11 22.25
CA GLY A 214 -12.32 15.92 22.80
C GLY A 214 -11.45 14.99 21.97
N TYR A 215 -10.32 14.64 22.57
CA TYR A 215 -9.29 13.81 21.96
C TYR A 215 -9.05 12.56 22.79
N ILE A 216 -8.81 11.46 22.10
CA ILE A 216 -8.47 10.16 22.66
C ILE A 216 -7.19 9.68 21.98
N LEU A 217 -6.11 9.56 22.73
CA LEU A 217 -4.83 9.03 22.26
C LEU A 217 -4.65 7.61 22.81
N ASP A 218 -4.54 6.62 21.92
CA ASP A 218 -4.43 5.19 22.25
C ASP A 218 -5.47 4.68 23.27
N GLY A 219 -6.67 5.25 23.22
CA GLY A 219 -7.79 4.92 24.10
C GLY A 219 -7.87 5.74 25.39
N GLU A 220 -6.93 6.65 25.63
CA GLU A 220 -6.92 7.54 26.80
C GLU A 220 -7.33 8.97 26.42
N LYS A 221 -8.23 9.56 27.20
CA LYS A 221 -8.64 10.95 27.00
C LYS A 221 -7.49 11.89 27.33
N ILE A 222 -7.14 12.77 26.40
CA ILE A 222 -6.13 13.81 26.58
C ILE A 222 -6.79 15.21 26.59
N SER A 223 -6.02 16.23 26.95
CA SER A 223 -6.52 17.62 26.91
C SER A 223 -6.68 18.12 25.46
N MET A 224 -7.49 19.17 25.28
CA MET A 224 -7.64 19.82 23.98
C MET A 224 -6.30 20.37 23.46
N GLU A 225 -5.51 20.98 24.33
CA GLU A 225 -4.20 21.54 23.98
C GLU A 225 -3.23 20.44 23.52
N GLU A 226 -3.18 19.30 24.21
CA GLU A 226 -2.33 18.17 23.79
C GLU A 226 -2.78 17.60 22.43
N GLY A 227 -4.09 17.46 22.20
CA GLY A 227 -4.61 16.96 20.93
C GLY A 227 -4.40 17.92 19.76
N ASP A 228 -4.60 19.21 19.96
CA ASP A 228 -4.35 20.24 18.94
C ASP A 228 -2.86 20.28 18.57
N ASN A 229 -1.97 20.28 19.57
CA ASN A 229 -0.52 20.24 19.36
C ASN A 229 -0.07 18.98 18.62
N TYR A 230 -0.69 17.83 18.89
CA TYR A 230 -0.38 16.59 18.17
C TYR A 230 -0.64 16.73 16.67
N ILE A 231 -1.82 17.27 16.30
CA ILE A 231 -2.18 17.48 14.89
C ILE A 231 -1.29 18.55 14.24
N GLU A 232 -0.96 19.62 14.97
CA GLU A 232 -0.06 20.66 14.50
C GLU A 232 1.34 20.10 14.21
N ASN A 233 1.91 19.31 15.13
CA ASN A 233 3.19 18.64 14.91
C ASN A 233 3.19 17.74 13.67
N ILE A 234 2.09 17.03 13.39
CA ILE A 234 1.97 16.25 12.14
C ILE A 234 2.04 17.18 10.93
N ARG A 235 1.33 18.30 10.95
CA ARG A 235 1.30 19.26 9.83
C ARG A 235 2.62 19.98 9.62
N GLU A 236 3.40 20.18 10.67
CA GLU A 236 4.70 20.86 10.61
C GLU A 236 5.84 19.92 10.22
N GLU A 237 5.85 18.70 10.76
CA GLU A 237 6.99 17.78 10.65
C GLU A 237 6.83 16.70 9.57
N TYR A 238 5.63 16.56 8.99
CA TYR A 238 5.34 15.55 7.97
C TYR A 238 4.96 16.20 6.64
N GLN A 239 5.29 15.49 5.57
CA GLN A 239 4.94 15.85 4.21
C GLN A 239 3.54 15.34 3.89
N SER A 240 2.65 16.23 3.44
CA SER A 240 1.41 15.83 2.77
C SER A 240 1.69 15.45 1.31
N LEU A 241 0.86 14.60 0.70
CA LEU A 241 0.99 14.24 -0.71
C LEU A 241 1.02 15.49 -1.60
N ARG A 242 1.96 15.53 -2.56
CA ARG A 242 2.28 16.70 -3.38
C ARG A 242 1.78 16.64 -4.81
N GLY A 243 1.81 15.45 -5.42
CA GLY A 243 1.49 15.26 -6.82
C GLY A 243 -0.01 15.37 -7.04
N GLU A 244 -0.38 16.17 -8.03
CA GLU A 244 -1.73 16.22 -8.60
C GLU A 244 -1.63 15.93 -10.11
N MET A 245 -2.66 15.29 -10.69
CA MET A 245 -2.81 15.12 -12.14
C MET A 245 -3.73 16.18 -12.72
#